data_AF-A0A382WU64-F1
#
_entry.id   AF-A0A382WU64-F1
#
_cell.length_a   1.000
_cell.length_b   1.000
_cell.length_c   1.000
_cell.angle_alpha   90.00
_cell.angle_beta   90.00
_cell.angle_gamma   90.00
#
_symmetry.space_group_name_H-M   'P 1'
#
loop_
_entity.id
_entity.type
_entity.pdbx_description
1 polymer ?
#
loop_
_entity_poly.entity_id
_entity_poly.type
_entity_poly.pdbx_seq_one_letter_code
_entity_poly.pdbx_strand_id
1 'polypeptide(L)' 'MPEIPQMEAIIEGLKKVRESLAPEEWRDARIYRHIDEYKLDFTLIATKVDSGKLHYYVPDTGVFEPLNLTG' A
#
# COMPACT_ATOMS: atom_id res chain seq x y z
N MET A 1 -5.65 -20.78 -12.52
CA MET A 1 -6.41 -19.55 -12.18
C MET A 1 -6.06 -19.25 -10.74
N PRO A 2 -5.39 -18.13 -10.39
CA PRO A 2 -5.11 -17.85 -9.00
C PRO A 2 -6.46 -17.62 -8.28
N GLU A 3 -6.55 -18.17 -7.08
CA GLU A 3 -7.80 -18.36 -6.34
C GLU A 3 -8.27 -17.02 -5.75
N ILE A 4 -9.52 -16.65 -6.06
CA ILE A 4 -10.22 -15.47 -5.55
C ILE A 4 -10.02 -15.18 -4.03
N PRO A 5 -9.92 -16.16 -3.09
CA PRO A 5 -9.70 -15.89 -1.67
C PRO A 5 -8.40 -15.16 -1.31
N GLN A 6 -7.32 -15.28 -2.09
CA GLN A 6 -6.05 -14.60 -1.76
C GLN A 6 -6.16 -13.09 -1.93
N MET A 7 -6.93 -12.64 -2.91
CA MET A 7 -7.06 -11.23 -3.24
C MET A 7 -7.82 -10.45 -2.16
N GLU A 8 -8.90 -11.02 -1.64
CA GLU A 8 -9.67 -10.41 -0.55
C GLU A 8 -8.84 -10.33 0.74
N ALA A 9 -8.08 -11.38 1.06
CA ALA A 9 -7.20 -11.39 2.23
C ALA A 9 -6.12 -10.29 2.18
N ILE A 10 -5.52 -10.05 1.01
CA ILE A 10 -4.54 -8.96 0.83
C ILE A 10 -5.21 -7.60 1.04
N ILE A 11 -6.38 -7.36 0.44
CA ILE A 11 -7.11 -6.09 0.59
C ILE A 11 -7.50 -5.86 2.05
N GLU A 12 -8.00 -6.87 2.74
CA GLU A 12 -8.34 -6.79 4.17
C GLU A 12 -7.11 -6.48 5.03
N GLY A 13 -5.97 -7.11 4.74
CA GLY A 13 -4.70 -6.80 5.39
C GLY A 13 -4.30 -5.33 5.20
N LEU A 14 -4.33 -4.84 3.97
CA LEU A 14 -4.00 -3.44 3.66
C LEU A 14 -4.99 -2.45 4.28
N LYS A 15 -6.28 -2.80 4.40
CA LYS A 15 -7.27 -1.98 5.11
C LYS A 15 -6.93 -1.86 6.59
N LYS A 16 -6.60 -2.98 7.27
CA LYS A 16 -6.19 -2.97 8.67
C LYS A 16 -4.94 -2.13 8.90
N VAL A 17 -3.94 -2.26 8.01
CA VAL A 17 -2.74 -1.42 8.08
C VAL A 17 -3.12 0.05 7.94
N ARG A 18 -3.93 0.40 6.93
CA ARG A 18 -4.42 1.77 6.71
C ARG A 18 -5.14 2.34 7.94
N GLU A 19 -5.98 1.56 8.60
CA GLU A 19 -6.69 1.97 9.82
C GLU A 19 -5.77 2.09 11.04
N SER A 20 -4.66 1.35 11.04
CA SER A 20 -3.63 1.42 12.09
C SER A 20 -2.62 2.56 11.87
N LEU A 21 -2.66 3.24 10.72
CA LEU A 21 -1.76 4.36 10.46
C LEU A 21 -2.14 5.56 11.33
N ALA A 22 -1.13 6.09 12.03
CA ALA A 22 -1.29 7.33 12.77
C ALA A 22 -1.52 8.49 11.78
N PRO A 23 -2.65 9.23 11.89
CA PRO A 23 -2.94 10.37 11.00
C PRO A 23 -1.95 11.54 11.20
N GLU A 24 -1.18 11.49 12.28
CA GLU A 24 -0.09 12.41 12.63
C GLU A 24 1.14 12.18 11.75
N GLU A 25 1.42 10.92 11.42
CA GLU A 25 2.59 10.51 10.64
C GLU A 25 2.27 10.28 9.17
N TRP A 26 1.05 9.84 8.87
CA TRP A 26 0.62 9.43 7.54
C TRP A 26 -0.66 10.15 7.11
N ARG A 27 -0.64 10.70 5.89
CA ARG A 27 -1.78 11.33 5.23
C ARG A 27 -2.05 10.68 3.88
N ASP A 28 -3.27 10.87 3.38
CA ASP A 28 -3.70 10.38 2.07
C ASP A 28 -3.46 8.87 1.85
N ALA A 29 -3.62 8.06 2.91
CA ALA A 29 -3.43 6.62 2.83
C ALA A 29 -4.52 5.96 1.95
N ARG A 30 -4.11 5.38 0.82
CA ARG A 30 -4.99 4.83 -0.22
C ARG A 30 -4.44 3.51 -0.74
N ILE A 31 -5.33 2.57 -1.02
CA ILE A 31 -4.94 1.29 -1.63
C ILE A 31 -4.99 1.47 -3.14
N TYR A 32 -3.84 1.33 -3.79
CA TYR A 32 -3.69 1.35 -5.23
C TYR A 32 -3.78 -0.07 -5.78
N ARG A 33 -4.56 -0.23 -6.84
CA ARG A 33 -4.69 -1.49 -7.59
C ARG A 33 -3.92 -1.32 -8.89
N HIS A 34 -2.91 -2.14 -9.12
CA HIS A 34 -2.18 -2.17 -10.39
C HIS A 34 -2.19 -3.58 -10.98
N ILE A 35 -2.04 -3.65 -12.29
CA ILE A 35 -1.95 -4.90 -13.02
C ILE A 35 -0.49 -4.99 -13.47
N ASP A 36 0.28 -5.83 -12.83
CA ASP A 36 1.69 -6.06 -13.17
C ASP A 36 1.78 -7.31 -14.04
N GLU A 37 2.30 -7.15 -15.27
CA GLU A 37 2.43 -8.09 -16.40
C GLU A 37 1.34 -9.17 -16.59
N TYR A 38 1.00 -9.99 -15.58
CA TYR A 38 -0.09 -10.99 -15.60
C TYR A 38 -0.80 -11.20 -14.24
N LYS A 39 -0.62 -10.31 -13.27
CA LYS A 39 -1.17 -10.41 -11.91
C LYS A 39 -1.81 -9.09 -11.47
N LEU A 40 -2.86 -9.24 -10.68
CA LEU A 40 -3.54 -8.11 -10.07
C LEU A 40 -2.98 -7.90 -8.67
N ASP A 41 -2.28 -6.79 -8.48
CA ASP A 41 -1.60 -6.48 -7.24
C ASP A 41 -2.21 -5.25 -6.56
N PHE A 42 -2.24 -5.29 -5.23
CA PHE A 42 -2.69 -4.20 -4.40
C PHE A 42 -1.54 -3.71 -3.53
N THR A 43 -1.36 -2.40 -3.53
CA THR A 43 -0.32 -1.75 -2.74
C THR A 43 -0.95 -0.61 -1.96
N LEU A 44 -0.70 -0.54 -0.66
CA LEU A 44 -1.10 0.61 0.13
C LEU A 44 -0.07 1.71 -0.05
N ILE A 45 -0.49 2.88 -0.49
CA ILE A 45 0.35 4.09 -0.54
C ILE A 45 -0.11 5.06 0.54
N ALA A 46 0.83 5.78 1.12
CA ALA A 46 0.56 6.83 2.10
C ALA A 46 1.63 7.92 2.00
N THR A 47 1.22 9.17 2.19
CA THR A 47 2.13 10.31 2.24
C THR A 47 2.62 10.48 3.66
N LYS A 48 3.93 10.43 3.86
CA LYS A 48 4.52 10.68 5.18
C LYS A 48 4.46 12.19 5.45
N VAL A 49 3.77 12.59 6.51
CA VAL A 49 3.52 14.01 6.86
C VAL A 49 4.81 14.79 7.03
N ASP A 50 5.79 14.19 7.72
CA ASP A 50 7.08 14.80 8.02
C ASP A 50 7.88 15.20 6.76
N SER A 51 7.89 14.31 5.75
CA SER A 51 8.67 14.51 4.53
C SER A 51 7.85 15.06 3.35
N GLY A 52 6.52 14.98 3.44
CA GLY A 52 5.60 15.21 2.31
C GLY A 52 5.76 14.20 1.17
N LYS A 53 6.56 13.14 1.33
CA LYS A 53 6.84 12.16 0.28
C LYS A 53 5.86 11.00 0.33
N LEU A 54 5.46 10.53 -0.86
CA LEU A 54 4.67 9.33 -1.00
C LEU A 54 5.54 8.10 -0.69
N HIS A 55 5.01 7.20 0.11
CA HIS A 55 5.60 5.91 0.40
C HIS A 55 4.61 4.82 0.03
N TYR A 56 5.12 3.66 -0.34
CA TYR A 56 4.35 2.47 -0.63
C TYR A 56 4.66 1.40 0.42
N TYR A 57 3.63 0.69 0.85
CA TYR A 57 3.72 -0.38 1.82
C TYR A 57 4.09 -1.68 1.11
N VAL A 58 5.16 -2.31 1.58
CA VAL A 58 5.59 -3.62 1.12
C VAL A 58 5.04 -4.68 2.07
N PRO A 59 4.02 -5.47 1.66
CA PRO A 59 3.39 -6.45 2.54
C PRO A 59 4.36 -7.57 2.97
N ASP A 60 5.34 -7.93 2.15
CA ASP A 60 6.36 -8.93 2.48
C ASP A 60 7.26 -8.53 3.66
N THR A 61 7.56 -7.23 3.79
CA THR A 61 8.48 -6.72 4.83
C THR A 61 7.73 -5.98 5.94
N GLY A 62 6.49 -5.57 5.69
CA GLY A 62 5.70 -4.75 6.59
C GLY A 62 6.20 -3.30 6.70
N VAL A 63 7.01 -2.83 5.76
CA VAL A 63 7.67 -1.51 5.81
C VAL A 63 7.11 -0.58 4.74
N PHE A 64 7.05 0.72 5.05
CA PHE A 64 6.78 1.78 4.07
C PHE A 64 8.07 2.26 3.43
N GLU A 65 8.23 1.97 2.15
CA GLU A 65 9.36 2.40 1.35
C GLU A 65 9.02 3.70 0.60
N PRO A 66 9.97 4.65 0.48
CA PRO A 66 9.74 5.89 -0.24
C PRO A 66 9.53 5.60 -1.74
N LEU A 67 8.41 6.04 -2.29
CA LEU A 67 8.14 5.95 -3.72
C LEU A 67 8.81 7.12 -4.42
N ASN A 68 10.04 6.92 -4.91
CA ASN A 68 10.72 7.89 -5.75
C ASN A 68 10.13 7.84 -7.17
N LEU A 69 9.07 8.60 -7.39
CA LEU A 69 8.56 8.90 -8.73
C LEU A 69 9.48 9.93 -9.40
N THR A 70 10.71 9.55 -9.71
CA THR A 70 11.54 10.31 -10.65
C THR A 70 11.09 9.95 -12.06
N GLY A 71 10.22 10.80 -12.62
CA GLY A 71 9.85 10.81 -14.04
C GLY A 71 10.52 11.97 -14.77
#